data_AF-D5EHH4-F1
#
_entry.id   AF-D5EHH4-F1
#
_cell.length_a   1.000
_cell.length_b   1.000
_cell.length_c   1.000
_cell.angle_alpha   90.00
_cell.angle_beta   90.00
_cell.angle_gamma   90.00
#
_symmetry.space_group_name_H-M   'P 1'
#
loop_
_entity.id
_entity.type
_entity.pdbx_description
1 polymer ?
#
loop_
_entity_poly.entity_id
_entity_poly.type
_entity_poly.pdbx_seq_one_letter_code
_entity_poly.pdbx_strand_id
1 'polypeptide(L)' 'MDWGMVPGETVVIKSKNITLRDIVQAIVDGADTVPAIKEVFSLMDSDEGVNDLGDILDVFVPAVEALRGGGG' A
#
# COMPACT_ATOMS: atom_id res chain seq x y z
N MET A 1 -0.89 -12.10 6.02
CA MET A 1 -2.32 -11.94 5.70
C MET A 1 -2.47 -12.07 4.19
N ASP A 2 -3.56 -12.59 3.64
CA ASP A 2 -3.73 -12.57 2.17
C ASP A 2 -4.30 -11.21 1.74
N TRP A 3 -3.41 -10.23 1.59
CA TRP A 3 -3.76 -8.84 1.28
C TRP A 3 -4.52 -8.69 -0.05
N GLY A 4 -4.37 -9.63 -0.99
CA GLY A 4 -5.10 -9.63 -2.26
C GLY A 4 -6.60 -9.94 -2.10
N MET A 5 -7.02 -10.54 -0.98
CA MET A 5 -8.42 -10.85 -0.68
C MET A 5 -9.05 -9.90 0.36
N VAL A 6 -8.25 -8.99 0.92
CA VAL A 6 -8.72 -8.02 1.92
C VAL A 6 -9.54 -6.92 1.24
N PRO A 7 -10.71 -6.54 1.78
CA PRO A 7 -11.47 -5.41 1.26
C PRO A 7 -10.62 -4.13 1.24
N GLY A 8 -10.70 -3.36 0.15
CA GLY A 8 -9.96 -2.09 0.05
C GLY A 8 -10.30 -1.07 1.14
N GLU A 9 -11.45 -1.20 1.80
CA GLU A 9 -11.91 -0.34 2.91
C GLU A 9 -11.28 -0.72 4.26
N THR A 10 -10.55 -1.83 4.33
CA THR A 10 -9.85 -2.24 5.55
C THR A 10 -8.83 -1.19 5.94
N VAL A 11 -8.95 -0.65 7.15
CA VAL A 11 -8.00 0.30 7.73
C VAL A 11 -6.72 -0.44 8.08
N VAL A 12 -5.62 -0.04 7.46
CA VAL A 12 -4.27 -0.57 7.69
C VAL A 12 -3.56 0.27 8.73
N ILE A 13 -3.51 1.60 8.54
CA ILE A 13 -2.90 2.52 9.52
C ILE A 13 -4.00 3.17 10.35
N LYS A 14 -4.25 2.63 11.54
CA LYS A 14 -5.35 3.07 12.40
C LYS A 14 -5.22 4.50 12.88
N SER A 15 -4.02 4.94 13.24
CA SER A 15 -3.76 6.30 13.76
C SER A 15 -4.15 7.41 12.78
N LYS A 16 -4.17 7.09 11.48
CA LYS A 16 -4.43 8.05 10.39
C LYS A 16 -5.64 7.67 9.53
N ASN A 17 -6.35 6.61 9.88
CA ASN A 17 -7.47 6.06 9.12
C ASN A 17 -7.13 5.82 7.64
N ILE A 18 -5.93 5.29 7.37
CA ILE A 18 -5.49 4.97 6.01
C ILE A 18 -5.93 3.55 5.68
N THR A 19 -6.65 3.41 4.58
CA THR A 19 -7.18 2.13 4.10
C THR A 19 -6.23 1.44 3.14
N LEU A 20 -6.46 0.15 2.91
CA LEU A 20 -5.75 -0.60 1.88
C LEU A 20 -5.88 0.04 0.50
N ARG A 21 -7.07 0.57 0.16
CA ARG A 21 -7.30 1.30 -1.09
C ARG A 21 -6.40 2.51 -1.22
N ASP A 22 -6.21 3.28 -0.14
CA ASP A 22 -5.36 4.48 -0.16
C ASP A 22 -3.89 4.09 -0.44
N ILE A 23 -3.41 3.02 0.20
CA ILE A 23 -2.06 2.50 -0.03
C ILE A 23 -1.90 2.04 -1.48
N VAL A 24 -2.86 1.27 -2.01
CA VAL A 24 -2.84 0.82 -3.41
C VAL A 24 -2.86 2.01 -4.37
N GLN A 25 -3.64 3.06 -4.07
CA GLN A 25 -3.64 4.28 -4.88
C GLN A 25 -2.26 4.96 -4.86
N ALA A 26 -1.59 5.03 -3.71
CA ALA A 26 -0.23 5.57 -3.64
C ALA A 26 0.76 4.75 -4.49
N ILE A 27 0.64 3.42 -4.53
CA ILE A 27 1.43 2.57 -5.44
C ILE A 27 1.12 2.92 -6.91
N VAL A 28 -0.16 3.09 -7.25
CA VAL A 28 -0.61 3.54 -8.58
C VAL A 28 -0.10 4.94 -8.92
N ASP A 29 0.23 5.76 -7.93
CA ASP A 29 0.84 7.08 -8.12
C ASP A 29 2.37 7.03 -8.15
N GLY A 30 2.98 5.87 -7.86
CA GLY A 30 4.42 5.61 -7.95
C GLY A 30 5.15 5.43 -6.61
N ALA A 31 4.43 5.36 -5.48
CA ALA A 31 5.00 5.03 -4.19
C ALA A 31 5.07 3.50 -4.00
N ASP A 32 6.01 2.86 -4.68
CA ASP A 32 6.19 1.39 -4.74
C ASP A 32 7.17 0.83 -3.68
N THR A 33 7.61 1.65 -2.73
CA THR A 33 8.50 1.24 -1.64
C THR A 33 7.96 1.65 -0.28
N VAL A 34 8.32 0.91 0.78
CA VAL A 34 7.92 1.23 2.16
C VAL A 34 8.30 2.67 2.54
N PRO A 35 9.53 3.17 2.27
CA PRO A 35 9.88 4.56 2.53
C PRO A 35 9.00 5.56 1.78
N ALA A 36 8.66 5.31 0.51
CA ALA A 36 7.81 6.20 -0.27
C ALA A 36 6.38 6.27 0.30
N ILE A 37 5.79 5.12 0.68
CA ILE A 37 4.48 5.09 1.33
C ILE A 37 4.51 5.85 2.67
N LYS A 38 5.58 5.66 3.47
CA LYS A 38 5.76 6.41 4.72
C LYS A 38 5.84 7.91 4.48
N GLU A 39 6.54 8.35 3.44
CA GLU A 39 6.62 9.77 3.08
C GLU A 39 5.25 10.33 2.67
N VAL A 40 4.53 9.66 1.76
CA VAL A 40 3.20 10.06 1.27
C VAL A 40 2.22 10.28 2.42
N PHE A 41 2.20 9.37 3.39
CA PHE A 41 1.26 9.41 4.50
C PHE A 41 1.84 9.98 5.80
N SER A 42 3.09 10.46 5.76
CA SER A 42 3.84 10.97 6.92
C SER A 42 3.87 9.98 8.09
N LEU A 43 4.13 8.70 7.82
CA LEU A 43 4.12 7.61 8.80
C LEU A 43 5.42 7.50 9.57
N MET A 44 5.33 7.05 10.81
CA MET A 44 6.46 6.70 11.66
C MET A 44 6.55 5.17 11.84
N ASP A 45 7.72 4.65 12.18
CA ASP A 45 7.89 3.21 12.46
C ASP A 45 7.03 2.72 13.64
N SER A 46 6.59 3.63 14.51
CA SER A 46 5.70 3.35 15.64
C SER A 46 4.21 3.33 15.27
N ASP A 47 3.83 3.71 14.04
CA ASP A 47 2.43 3.64 13.61
C ASP A 47 1.99 2.18 13.43
N GLU A 48 0.86 1.82 14.05
CA GLU A 48 0.28 0.49 13.91
C GLU A 48 -0.07 0.22 12.43
N GLY A 49 0.32 -0.95 11.93
CA GLY A 49 0.12 -1.38 10.54
C GLY A 49 1.28 -1.04 9.60
N VAL A 50 2.28 -0.27 10.04
CA VAL A 50 3.47 0.03 9.20
C VAL A 50 4.28 -1.22 8.87
N ASN A 51 4.33 -2.20 9.79
CA ASN A 51 5.03 -3.46 9.57
C ASN A 51 4.40 -4.31 8.45
N ASP A 52 3.11 -4.10 8.15
CA ASP A 52 2.39 -4.81 7.11
C ASP A 52 2.63 -4.23 5.71
N LEU A 53 3.23 -3.03 5.60
CA LEU A 53 3.45 -2.35 4.32
C LEU A 53 4.32 -3.17 3.36
N GLY A 54 5.31 -3.91 3.87
CA GLY A 54 6.15 -4.78 3.03
C GLY A 54 5.31 -5.84 2.32
N ASP A 55 4.52 -6.59 3.09
CA ASP A 55 3.63 -7.63 2.58
C ASP A 55 2.59 -7.08 1.60
N ILE A 56 2.05 -5.88 1.85
CA ILE A 56 1.09 -5.21 0.95
C ILE A 56 1.79 -4.85 -0.37
N LEU A 57 2.97 -4.26 -0.32
CA LEU A 57 3.72 -3.87 -1.53
C LEU A 57 4.09 -5.09 -2.38
N ASP A 58 4.52 -6.19 -1.76
CA ASP A 58 4.85 -7.44 -2.46
C ASP A 58 3.66 -8.00 -3.27
N VAL A 59 2.43 -7.76 -2.80
CA VAL A 59 1.21 -8.18 -3.49
C VAL A 59 0.82 -7.21 -4.61
N PHE A 60 0.82 -5.90 -4.33
CA PHE A 60 0.18 -4.93 -5.20
C PHE A 60 1.13 -4.24 -6.19
N VAL A 61 2.43 -4.10 -5.88
CA VAL A 61 3.40 -3.50 -6.81
C VAL A 61 3.45 -4.27 -8.14
N PRO A 62 3.63 -5.61 -8.16
CA PRO A 62 3.65 -6.35 -9.44
C PRO A 62 2.34 -6.24 -10.21
N ALA A 63 1.20 -6.22 -9.50
CA ALA A 63 -0.12 -6.08 -10.11
C ALA A 63 -0.30 -4.71 -10.77
N VAL A 64 0.14 -3.63 -10.11
CA VAL A 64 0.10 -2.26 -10.64
C VAL A 64 1.07 -2.09 -11.81
N GLU A 65 2.28 -2.65 -11.72
CA GLU A 65 3.26 -2.63 -12.82
C GLU A 65 2.74 -3.36 -14.05
N ALA A 66 2.10 -4.52 -13.88
CA ALA A 66 1.48 -5.26 -14.99
C ALA A 66 0.38 -4.43 -15.68
N LEU A 67 -0.42 -3.66 -14.93
CA LEU A 67 -1.44 -2.77 -15.50
C LEU A 67 -0.81 -1.59 -16.26
N ARG A 68 0.30 -1.04 -15.75
CA ARG A 68 1.03 0.07 -16.41
C ARG A 68 1.77 -0.39 -17.67
N GLY A 69 2.35 -1.59 -17.66
CA GLY A 69 3.12 -2.15 -18.77
C GLY A 69 2.28 -2.92 -19.81
N GLY A 70 1.08 -3.38 -19.43
CA GLY A 70 0.24 -4.28 -20.22
C GLY A 70 -0.85 -3.62 -21.08
N GLY A 71 -0.76 -2.32 -21.37
CA GLY A 71 -1.63 -1.63 -22.33
C GLY A 71 -1.25 -1.87 -23.79
N GLY A 72 -0.91 -3.11 -24.17
CA GLY A 72 -0.52 -3.52 -25.53
C GLY A 72 -1.45 -4.56 -26.12
#